data_AF-A0A1F7RPB3-F1
#
_entry.id   AF-A0A1F7RPB3-F1
#
_cell.length_a   1.000
_cell.length_b   1.000
_cell.length_c   1.000
_cell.angle_alpha   90.00
_cell.angle_beta   90.00
_cell.angle_gamma   90.00
#
_symmetry.space_group_name_H-M   'P 1'
#
loop_
_entity.id
_entity.type
_entity.pdbx_description
1 polymer ?
#
loop_
_entity_poly.entity_id
_entity_poly.type
_entity_poly.pdbx_seq_one_letter_code
_entity_poly.pdbx_strand_id
1 'polypeptide(L)' 'MPITAEGKKVSNMTVEEFKALIREVIAEVIDPDYGLELRPEFEEALKRSLKSKERIPVEKVAKKLGLKW' A
#
# COMPACT_ATOMS: atom_id res chain seq x y z
N MET A 1 -3.65 19.90 17.02
CA MET A 1 -3.45 18.45 17.18
C MET A 1 -3.79 18.10 18.62
N PRO A 2 -4.73 17.20 18.92
CA PRO A 2 -4.88 16.77 20.29
C PRO A 2 -3.66 15.91 20.63
N ILE A 3 -2.84 16.44 21.53
CA ILE A 3 -1.80 15.70 22.24
C ILE A 3 -2.57 14.60 22.98
N THR A 4 -2.25 13.35 22.69
CA THR A 4 -2.90 12.17 23.26
C THR A 4 -3.07 12.34 24.76
N ALA A 5 -4.30 12.22 25.25
CA ALA A 5 -4.62 12.31 26.67
C ALA A 5 -3.87 11.22 27.44
N GLU A 6 -2.81 11.60 28.15
CA GLU A 6 -1.97 10.69 28.92
C GLU A 6 -2.81 9.89 29.93
N GLY A 7 -2.73 8.56 29.84
CA GLY A 7 -3.34 7.64 30.81
C GLY A 7 -4.71 7.03 30.45
N LYS A 8 -5.29 7.30 29.27
CA LYS A 8 -6.59 6.71 28.90
C LYS A 8 -6.41 5.24 28.47
N LYS A 9 -7.07 4.31 29.18
CA LYS A 9 -7.12 2.89 28.76
C LYS A 9 -7.84 2.81 27.41
N VAL A 10 -7.12 2.35 26.38
CA VAL A 10 -7.57 2.45 24.98
C VAL A 10 -8.50 1.30 24.57
N SER A 11 -8.41 0.14 25.24
CA SER A 11 -9.33 -1.00 25.09
C SER A 11 -9.00 -2.10 26.12
N ASN A 12 -9.78 -3.18 26.15
CA ASN A 12 -9.41 -4.44 26.82
C ASN A 12 -9.13 -5.49 25.74
N MET A 13 -7.86 -5.58 25.30
CA MET A 13 -7.40 -6.46 24.22
C MET A 13 -6.60 -7.64 24.76
N THR A 14 -6.68 -8.76 24.06
CA THR A 14 -5.75 -9.88 24.17
C THR A 14 -4.38 -9.50 23.60
N VAL A 15 -3.34 -10.29 23.93
CA VAL A 15 -1.98 -10.07 23.42
C VAL A 15 -1.93 -10.25 21.90
N GLU A 16 -2.73 -11.17 21.38
CA GLU A 16 -2.88 -11.48 19.97
C GLU A 16 -3.46 -10.29 19.21
N GLU A 17 -4.55 -9.70 19.70
CA GLU A 17 -5.18 -8.51 19.10
C GLU A 17 -4.23 -7.31 19.12
N PHE A 18 -3.50 -7.12 20.22
CA PHE A 18 -2.52 -6.03 20.31
C PHE A 18 -1.38 -6.21 19.30
N LYS A 19 -0.84 -7.43 19.15
CA LYS A 19 0.19 -7.73 18.15
C LYS A 19 -0.33 -7.57 16.73
N ALA A 20 -1.59 -7.91 16.46
CA ALA A 20 -2.22 -7.70 15.16
C ALA A 20 -2.32 -6.21 14.84
N LEU A 21 -2.84 -5.40 15.77
CA LEU A 21 -2.95 -3.94 15.60
C LEU A 21 -1.59 -3.29 15.32
N ILE A 22 -0.54 -3.65 16.05
CA ILE A 22 0.81 -3.10 15.80
C ILE A 22 1.28 -3.43 14.38
N ARG A 23 1.04 -4.66 13.90
CA ARG A 23 1.46 -5.06 12.55
C ARG A 23 0.72 -4.29 11.48
N GLU A 24 -0.60 -4.12 11.63
CA GLU A 24 -1.42 -3.33 10.71
C GLU A 24 -0.91 -1.88 10.63
N VAL A 25 -0.67 -1.24 11.78
CA VAL A 25 -0.14 0.13 11.82
C VAL A 25 1.23 0.23 11.16
N ILE A 26 2.12 -0.74 11.40
CA ILE A 26 3.44 -0.76 10.74
C ILE A 26 3.27 -0.93 9.22
N ALA A 27 2.35 -1.79 8.78
CA ALA A 27 2.09 -2.02 7.37
C ALA A 27 1.55 -0.74 6.69
N GLU A 28 0.60 -0.04 7.30
CA GLU A 28 0.09 1.26 6.83
C GLU A 28 1.18 2.35 6.75
N VAL A 29 2.16 2.33 7.66
CA VAL A 29 3.27 3.30 7.65
C VAL A 29 4.27 3.01 6.53
N ILE A 30 4.50 1.74 6.21
CA ILE A 30 5.47 1.33 5.19
C ILE A 30 4.87 1.48 3.78
N ASP A 31 3.62 1.08 3.62
CA ASP A 31 2.90 1.11 2.36
C ASP A 31 1.65 2.00 2.50
N PRO A 32 1.65 3.21 1.91
CA PRO A 32 0.53 4.13 2.00
C PRO A 32 -0.73 3.60 1.31
N ASP A 33 -0.59 2.58 0.45
CA ASP A 33 -1.70 1.91 -0.23
C ASP A 33 -2.14 0.62 0.50
N TYR A 34 -1.52 0.28 1.64
CA TYR A 34 -1.88 -0.91 2.40
C TYR A 34 -3.36 -0.92 2.80
N GLY A 35 -4.02 -2.05 2.57
CA GLY A 35 -5.44 -2.22 2.87
C GLY A 35 -6.40 -1.55 1.86
N LEU A 36 -5.90 -0.89 0.81
CA LEU A 36 -6.75 -0.32 -0.23
C LEU A 36 -7.13 -1.36 -1.29
N GLU A 37 -8.34 -1.21 -1.84
CA GLU A 37 -8.82 -1.99 -2.98
C GLU A 37 -8.61 -1.25 -4.31
N LEU A 38 -8.44 -2.02 -5.39
CA LEU A 38 -8.35 -1.45 -6.72
C LEU A 38 -9.71 -0.90 -7.17
N ARG A 39 -9.69 0.30 -7.75
CA ARG A 39 -10.88 0.84 -8.43
C ARG A 39 -11.23 -0.04 -9.65
N PRO A 40 -12.52 -0.27 -9.94
CA PRO A 40 -12.95 -1.16 -11.03
C PRO A 40 -12.32 -0.83 -12.38
N GLU A 41 -12.24 0.45 -12.74
CA GLU A 41 -11.65 0.90 -14.01
C GLU A 41 -10.16 0.57 -14.11
N PHE A 42 -9.45 0.59 -12.98
CA PHE A 42 -8.03 0.25 -12.92
C PHE A 42 -7.82 -1.25 -13.03
N GLU A 43 -8.66 -2.04 -12.36
CA GLU A 43 -8.64 -3.50 -12.46
C GLU A 43 -8.88 -3.96 -13.90
N GLU A 44 -9.86 -3.37 -14.60
CA GLU A 44 -10.11 -3.68 -16.00
C GLU A 44 -8.94 -3.29 -16.92
N ALA A 45 -8.34 -2.12 -16.70
CA ALA A 45 -7.17 -1.69 -17.45
C ALA A 45 -5.99 -2.64 -17.25
N LEU A 46 -5.79 -3.11 -16.02
CA LEU A 46 -4.76 -4.10 -15.68
C LEU A 46 -5.03 -5.45 -16.37
N LYS A 47 -6.27 -5.93 -16.33
CA LYS A 47 -6.69 -7.15 -17.05
C LYS A 47 -6.43 -7.06 -18.56
N ARG A 48 -6.70 -5.90 -19.17
CA ARG A 48 -6.39 -5.65 -20.60
C ARG A 48 -4.88 -5.66 -20.84
N SER A 49 -4.10 -5.00 -19.98
CA SER A 49 -2.63 -4.96 -20.07
C SER A 49 -2.00 -6.35 -19.99
N LEU A 50 -2.46 -7.18 -19.03
CA LEU A 50 -1.96 -8.56 -18.84
C LEU A 50 -2.19 -9.45 -20.06
N LYS A 51 -3.30 -9.24 -20.80
CA LYS A 51 -3.60 -9.99 -22.03
C LYS A 51 -2.79 -9.50 -23.24
N SER A 52 -2.27 -8.28 -23.21
CA SER A 52 -1.47 -7.73 -24.30
C SER A 52 -0.11 -8.43 -24.37
N LYS A 53 0.41 -8.59 -25.58
CA LYS A 53 1.80 -9.01 -25.86
C LYS A 53 2.72 -7.84 -26.19
N GLU A 54 2.17 -6.63 -26.35
CA GLU A 54 2.94 -5.44 -26.63
C GLU A 54 3.83 -5.10 -25.42
N ARG A 55 5.12 -4.92 -25.65
CA ARG A 55 6.09 -4.58 -24.62
C ARG A 55 6.94 -3.42 -25.08
N ILE A 56 7.37 -2.62 -24.12
CA ILE A 56 8.33 -1.55 -24.34
C ILE A 56 9.66 -1.95 -23.69
N PRO A 57 10.80 -1.73 -24.36
CA PRO A 57 12.11 -1.96 -23.75
C PRO A 57 12.27 -1.14 -22.47
N VAL A 58 12.85 -1.75 -21.45
CA VAL A 58 12.96 -1.16 -20.11
C VAL A 58 13.86 0.08 -20.11
N GLU A 59 14.86 0.13 -20.99
CA GLU A 59 15.74 1.28 -21.17
C GLU A 59 14.96 2.52 -21.65
N LYS A 60 13.94 2.31 -22.51
CA LYS A 60 13.06 3.41 -22.94
C LYS A 60 12.19 3.93 -21.80
N VAL A 61 11.76 3.06 -20.89
CA VAL A 61 10.97 3.44 -19.71
C VAL A 61 11.84 4.19 -18.71
N ALA A 62 13.01 3.65 -18.39
CA ALA A 62 13.97 4.28 -17.49
C ALA A 62 14.35 5.69 -17.96
N LYS A 63 14.65 5.86 -19.25
CA LYS A 63 14.93 7.18 -19.84
C LYS A 63 13.76 8.16 -19.70
N LYS A 64 12.51 7.70 -19.90
CA LYS A 64 11.31 8.55 -19.72
C LYS A 64 11.10 8.98 -18.27
N LEU A 65 11.43 8.11 -17.32
CA LEU A 65 11.26 8.34 -15.89
C LEU A 65 12.48 8.98 -15.21
N GLY A 66 13.56 9.24 -15.96
CA GLY A 66 14.80 9.80 -15.42
C GLY A 66 15.58 8.83 -14.52
N LEU A 67 15.33 7.53 -14.66
CA LEU A 67 15.98 6.48 -13.86
C LEU A 67 17.29 6.04 -14.53
N LYS A 68 18.30 5.73 -13.71
CA LYS A 68 19.50 5.03 -14.17
C LYS A 68 19.18 3.55 -14.29
N TRP A 69 19.50 2.95 -15.44
CA TRP A 69 19.28 1.54 -15.75
C TRP A 69 20.62 0.86 -16.00
#